data_AF-A0A3D2BDC4-F1
#
_entry.id   AF-A0A3D2BDC4-F1
#
_cell.length_a   1.000
_cell.length_b   1.000
_cell.length_c   1.000
_cell.angle_alpha   90.00
_cell.angle_beta   90.00
_cell.angle_gamma   90.00
#
_symmetry.space_group_name_H-M   'P 1'
#
loop_
_entity.id
_entity.type
_entity.pdbx_description
1 polymer ?
#
loop_
_entity_poly.entity_id
_entity_poly.type
_entity_poly.pdbx_seq_one_letter_code
_entity_poly.pdbx_strand_id
1 'polypeptide(L)'
;MKRAVITGLGIVSSIGNNQQEVLASLREGRSGITFSEEFKDSGMRSHVWGNVKLDTTGMIDRKVVRFMNDASIYAYLSMQEAIADAGLSEEVYQNNPRVGLIAGSGGSSKAQVFGADAMRSPRGLKAVGPYVVTKAMGSAVSACLATPFKIHGVNYSISSACATSAHCIGNAVEQIQLGKQDIVFAGGGEELGWEMAC
;
A
#
# COMPACT_ATOMS: atom_id res chain seq x y z
N MET A 1 22.17 -17.96 -11.01
CA MET A 1 21.14 -17.25 -10.24
C MET A 1 19.92 -18.16 -10.12
N LYS A 2 19.24 -18.20 -8.96
CA LYS A 2 17.97 -18.96 -8.82
C LYS A 2 16.91 -18.38 -9.78
N ARG A 3 15.93 -19.18 -10.19
CA ARG A 3 14.75 -18.68 -10.92
C ARG A 3 13.73 -18.13 -9.92
N ALA A 4 13.03 -17.05 -10.28
CA ALA A 4 11.90 -16.52 -9.55
C ALA A 4 10.62 -16.69 -10.38
N VAL A 5 9.49 -16.91 -9.70
CA VAL A 5 8.15 -17.05 -10.30
C VAL A 5 7.14 -16.28 -9.47
N ILE A 6 6.05 -15.85 -10.09
CA ILE A 6 4.90 -15.25 -9.39
C ILE A 6 3.93 -16.38 -9.04
N THR A 7 3.62 -16.53 -7.74
CA THR A 7 2.76 -17.61 -7.25
C THR A 7 1.38 -17.14 -6.81
N GLY A 8 1.19 -15.84 -6.59
CA GLY A 8 -0.10 -15.24 -6.29
C GLY A 8 -0.07 -13.73 -6.48
N LEU A 9 -1.25 -13.14 -6.64
CA LEU A 9 -1.43 -11.71 -6.82
C LEU A 9 -2.64 -11.19 -6.06
N GLY A 10 -2.68 -9.90 -5.78
CA GLY A 10 -3.82 -9.25 -5.14
C GLY A 10 -3.83 -7.78 -5.49
N ILE A 11 -5.03 -7.19 -5.56
CA ILE A 11 -5.21 -5.87 -6.14
C ILE A 11 -6.44 -5.14 -5.61
N VAL A 12 -6.23 -3.89 -5.20
CA VAL A 12 -7.29 -2.89 -5.01
C VAL A 12 -7.04 -1.75 -5.99
N SER A 13 -8.04 -1.44 -6.82
CA SER A 13 -7.91 -0.50 -7.95
C SER A 13 -9.19 0.28 -8.21
N SER A 14 -9.09 1.38 -8.96
CA SER A 14 -10.26 2.19 -9.37
C SER A 14 -11.24 1.46 -10.30
N ILE A 15 -10.78 0.36 -10.91
CA ILE A 15 -11.56 -0.50 -11.81
C ILE A 15 -11.97 -1.84 -11.19
N GLY A 16 -11.69 -2.06 -9.90
CA GLY A 16 -12.08 -3.29 -9.19
C GLY A 16 -11.32 -3.48 -7.89
N ASN A 17 -11.97 -4.11 -6.91
CA ASN A 17 -11.43 -4.30 -5.56
C ASN A 17 -10.80 -5.70 -5.34
N ASN A 18 -10.68 -6.49 -6.40
CA ASN A 18 -10.08 -7.82 -6.43
C ASN A 18 -9.72 -8.20 -7.89
N GLN A 19 -9.05 -9.34 -8.07
CA GLN A 19 -8.64 -9.83 -9.37
C GLN A 19 -9.80 -10.00 -10.36
N GLN A 20 -10.94 -10.53 -9.90
CA GLN A 20 -12.07 -10.87 -10.75
C GLN A 20 -12.75 -9.62 -11.30
N GLU A 21 -12.96 -8.61 -10.45
CA GLU A 21 -13.53 -7.32 -10.85
C GLU A 21 -12.63 -6.57 -11.82
N VAL A 22 -11.31 -6.51 -11.53
CA VAL A 22 -10.33 -5.88 -12.40
C VAL A 22 -10.32 -6.57 -13.78
N LEU A 23 -10.27 -7.90 -13.81
CA LEU A 23 -10.29 -8.67 -15.05
C LEU A 23 -11.56 -8.41 -15.88
N ALA A 24 -12.72 -8.38 -15.23
CA ALA A 24 -13.98 -8.06 -15.90
C ALA A 24 -13.97 -6.64 -16.48
N SER A 25 -13.46 -5.66 -15.73
CA SER A 25 -13.38 -4.27 -16.19
C SER A 25 -12.42 -4.09 -17.36
N LEU A 26 -11.30 -4.83 -17.36
CA LEU A 26 -10.36 -4.85 -18.50
C LEU A 26 -10.98 -5.45 -19.75
N ARG A 27 -11.74 -6.55 -19.63
CA ARG A 27 -12.40 -7.21 -20.76
C ARG A 27 -13.49 -6.36 -21.40
N GLU A 28 -14.19 -5.58 -20.58
CA GLU A 28 -15.31 -4.75 -21.01
C GLU A 28 -14.94 -3.30 -21.32
N GLY A 29 -13.70 -2.87 -21.02
CA GLY A 29 -13.27 -1.49 -21.20
C GLY A 29 -13.94 -0.51 -20.23
N ARG A 30 -14.28 -0.95 -19.01
CA ARG A 30 -14.92 -0.08 -18.00
C ARG A 30 -13.91 0.87 -17.37
N SER A 31 -14.16 2.17 -17.52
CA SER A 31 -13.33 3.21 -16.91
C SER A 31 -13.52 3.29 -15.39
N GLY A 32 -12.41 3.46 -14.67
CA GLY A 32 -12.41 3.73 -13.23
C GLY A 32 -12.55 5.22 -12.88
N ILE A 33 -12.50 6.10 -13.88
CA ILE A 33 -12.40 7.54 -13.69
C ILE A 33 -13.76 8.17 -13.39
N THR A 34 -13.82 9.00 -12.36
CA THR A 34 -15.00 9.77 -11.99
C THR A 34 -14.65 11.23 -11.74
N PHE A 35 -15.68 12.08 -11.64
CA PHE A 35 -15.55 13.42 -11.09
C PHE A 35 -15.17 13.36 -9.59
N SER A 36 -14.39 14.35 -9.13
CA SER A 36 -13.98 14.55 -7.75
C SER A 36 -14.44 15.92 -7.27
N GLU A 37 -15.44 15.93 -6.38
CA GLU A 37 -15.86 17.18 -5.71
C GLU A 37 -14.72 17.72 -4.83
N GLU A 38 -13.96 16.83 -4.18
CA GLU A 38 -12.79 17.20 -3.37
C GLU A 38 -11.77 18.00 -4.19
N PHE A 39 -11.42 17.56 -5.39
CA PHE A 39 -10.45 18.28 -6.23
C PHE A 39 -10.98 19.63 -6.69
N LYS A 40 -12.28 19.73 -6.98
CA LYS A 40 -12.94 20.99 -7.34
C LYS A 40 -12.95 21.97 -6.16
N ASP A 41 -13.34 21.51 -4.98
CA ASP A 41 -13.44 22.34 -3.77
C ASP A 41 -12.06 22.82 -3.29
N SER A 42 -11.03 22.00 -3.52
CA SER A 42 -9.63 22.36 -3.28
C SER A 42 -9.04 23.29 -4.35
N GLY A 43 -9.81 23.69 -5.37
CA GLY A 43 -9.38 24.63 -6.42
C GLY A 43 -8.39 24.04 -7.43
N MET A 44 -8.32 22.71 -7.56
CA MET A 44 -7.46 22.07 -8.56
C MET A 44 -7.96 22.34 -9.98
N ARG A 45 -7.06 22.43 -10.96
CA ARG A 45 -7.47 22.58 -12.37
C ARG A 45 -8.16 21.32 -12.93
N SER A 46 -7.75 20.14 -12.47
CA SER A 46 -8.37 18.86 -12.83
C SER A 46 -9.36 18.47 -11.77
N HIS A 47 -10.58 18.09 -12.15
CA HIS A 47 -11.62 17.64 -11.25
C HIS A 47 -11.97 16.16 -11.44
N VAL A 48 -11.04 15.36 -12.00
CA VAL A 48 -11.25 13.93 -12.24
C VAL A 48 -10.15 13.10 -11.61
N TRP A 49 -10.50 11.89 -11.19
CA TRP A 49 -9.59 10.95 -10.55
C TRP A 49 -10.03 9.49 -10.77
N GLY A 50 -9.17 8.53 -10.44
CA GLY A 50 -9.53 7.12 -10.37
C GLY A 50 -9.53 6.67 -8.92
N ASN A 51 -10.64 6.88 -8.21
CA ASN A 51 -10.77 6.51 -6.80
C ASN A 51 -11.09 5.02 -6.62
N VAL A 52 -10.66 4.47 -5.49
CA VAL A 52 -11.07 3.14 -5.02
C VAL A 52 -12.51 3.22 -4.49
N LYS A 53 -13.34 2.25 -4.88
CA LYS A 53 -14.77 2.17 -4.52
C LYS A 53 -14.98 1.06 -3.50
N LEU A 54 -14.35 1.21 -2.34
CA LEU A 54 -14.31 0.20 -1.28
C LEU A 54 -14.49 0.87 0.08
N ASP A 55 -15.49 0.45 0.85
CA ASP A 55 -15.57 0.77 2.27
C ASP A 55 -14.69 -0.22 3.05
N THR A 56 -13.60 0.27 3.63
CA THR A 56 -12.64 -0.55 4.37
C THR A 56 -12.99 -0.69 5.85
N THR A 57 -14.13 -0.13 6.28
CA THR A 57 -14.57 -0.16 7.68
C THR A 57 -14.73 -1.59 8.18
N GLY A 58 -14.00 -1.94 9.26
CA GLY A 58 -14.07 -3.27 9.86
C GLY A 58 -13.35 -4.38 9.10
N MET A 59 -12.73 -4.10 7.95
CA MET A 59 -11.95 -5.09 7.19
C MET A 59 -10.59 -5.39 7.83
N ILE A 60 -10.05 -4.44 8.61
CA ILE A 60 -8.77 -4.57 9.32
C ILE A 60 -9.01 -4.32 10.81
N ASP A 61 -8.39 -5.14 11.66
CA ASP A 61 -8.48 -4.98 13.12
C ASP A 61 -8.08 -3.56 13.56
N ARG A 62 -8.84 -3.00 14.51
CA ARG A 62 -8.69 -1.62 14.97
C ARG A 62 -7.28 -1.33 15.53
N LYS A 63 -6.63 -2.32 16.14
CA LYS A 63 -5.27 -2.17 16.70
C LYS A 63 -4.21 -2.08 15.61
N VAL A 64 -4.50 -2.63 14.43
CA VAL A 64 -3.62 -2.60 13.25
C VAL A 64 -3.86 -1.33 12.44
N VAL A 65 -5.11 -1.06 12.07
CA VAL A 65 -5.46 0.04 11.14
C VAL A 65 -5.09 1.44 11.66
N ARG A 66 -4.99 1.62 12.99
CA ARG A 66 -4.62 2.92 13.60
C ARG A 66 -3.26 3.45 13.14
N PHE A 67 -2.36 2.58 12.67
CA PHE A 67 -1.04 2.94 12.17
C PHE A 67 -1.01 3.23 10.67
N MET A 68 -2.08 2.89 9.93
CA MET A 68 -2.11 2.86 8.48
C MET A 68 -2.62 4.17 7.88
N ASN A 69 -2.03 4.54 6.74
CA ASN A 69 -2.59 5.48 5.78
C ASN A 69 -3.37 4.70 4.69
N ASP A 70 -4.00 5.41 3.75
CA ASP A 70 -4.86 4.76 2.74
C ASP A 70 -4.05 3.78 1.86
N ALA A 71 -2.83 4.15 1.47
CA ALA A 71 -1.91 3.30 0.71
C ALA A 71 -1.63 1.96 1.43
N SER A 72 -1.32 2.01 2.73
CA SER A 72 -1.06 0.83 3.55
C SER A 72 -2.31 -0.03 3.74
N ILE A 73 -3.51 0.56 3.81
CA ILE A 73 -4.77 -0.19 3.89
C ILE A 73 -5.00 -0.97 2.59
N TYR A 74 -4.90 -0.31 1.44
CA TYR A 74 -5.09 -0.97 0.14
C TYR A 74 -4.03 -2.06 -0.10
N ALA A 75 -2.78 -1.79 0.26
CA ALA A 75 -1.71 -2.78 0.18
C ALA A 75 -1.94 -3.96 1.14
N TYR A 76 -2.54 -3.73 2.32
CA TYR A 76 -2.85 -4.79 3.28
C TYR A 76 -3.90 -5.75 2.72
N LEU A 77 -4.99 -5.20 2.20
CA LEU A 77 -6.06 -6.00 1.57
C LEU A 77 -5.54 -6.75 0.34
N SER A 78 -4.72 -6.09 -0.49
CA SER A 78 -4.07 -6.72 -1.65
C SER A 78 -3.12 -7.85 -1.23
N MET A 79 -2.40 -7.70 -0.11
CA MET A 79 -1.52 -8.74 0.41
C MET A 79 -2.30 -9.94 0.96
N GLN A 80 -3.46 -9.73 1.60
CA GLN A 80 -4.34 -10.83 2.01
C GLN A 80 -4.81 -11.65 0.80
N GLU A 81 -5.23 -10.97 -0.27
CA GLU A 81 -5.64 -11.62 -1.52
C GLU A 81 -4.47 -12.38 -2.17
N ALA A 82 -3.27 -11.78 -2.22
CA ALA A 82 -2.08 -12.43 -2.77
C ALA A 82 -1.64 -13.67 -1.98
N ILE A 83 -1.75 -13.65 -0.64
CA ILE A 83 -1.46 -14.82 0.21
C ILE A 83 -2.46 -15.94 -0.07
N ALA A 84 -3.75 -15.60 -0.16
CA ALA A 84 -4.81 -16.56 -0.44
C ALA A 84 -4.66 -17.18 -1.84
N ASP A 85 -4.39 -16.37 -2.85
CA ASP A 85 -4.17 -16.79 -4.24
C ASP A 85 -2.94 -17.70 -4.38
N ALA A 86 -1.87 -17.42 -3.63
CA ALA A 86 -0.69 -18.26 -3.58
C ALA A 86 -0.88 -19.57 -2.78
N GLY A 87 -2.01 -19.74 -2.08
CA GLY A 87 -2.26 -20.90 -1.22
C GLY A 87 -1.27 -21.02 -0.05
N LEU A 88 -0.71 -19.89 0.42
CA LEU A 88 0.26 -19.87 1.50
C LEU A 88 -0.43 -19.97 2.86
N SER A 89 -0.06 -20.97 3.66
CA SER A 89 -0.46 -21.03 5.07
C SER A 89 0.40 -20.10 5.93
N GLU A 90 -0.11 -19.69 7.09
CA GLU A 90 0.60 -18.78 8.00
C GLU A 90 1.97 -19.34 8.43
N GLU A 91 2.09 -20.65 8.61
CA GLU A 91 3.33 -21.32 9.02
C GLU A 91 4.44 -21.23 7.97
N VAL A 92 4.08 -21.05 6.69
CA VAL A 92 5.05 -20.92 5.61
C VAL A 92 5.73 -19.55 5.65
N TYR A 93 4.93 -18.49 5.87
CA TYR A 93 5.40 -17.12 5.69
C TYR A 93 5.70 -16.37 7.00
N GLN A 94 4.96 -16.64 8.09
CA GLN A 94 5.12 -15.91 9.34
C GLN A 94 6.38 -16.35 10.10
N ASN A 95 7.05 -15.38 10.72
CA ASN A 95 8.24 -15.54 11.54
C ASN A 95 9.44 -16.21 10.83
N ASN A 96 9.37 -16.35 9.50
CA ASN A 96 10.38 -17.02 8.70
C ASN A 96 11.41 -16.01 8.16
N PRO A 97 12.71 -16.12 8.50
CA PRO A 97 13.74 -15.18 8.04
C PRO A 97 14.06 -15.29 6.53
N ARG A 98 13.52 -16.31 5.85
CA ARG A 98 13.62 -16.51 4.40
C ARG A 98 12.47 -15.89 3.62
N VAL A 99 11.53 -15.26 4.32
CA VAL A 99 10.33 -14.66 3.74
C VAL A 99 10.38 -13.15 3.95
N GLY A 100 10.49 -12.43 2.85
CA GLY A 100 10.70 -10.98 2.84
C GLY A 100 9.49 -10.20 2.37
N LEU A 101 9.59 -8.88 2.52
CA LEU A 101 8.64 -7.90 2.02
C LEU A 101 9.41 -6.68 1.49
N ILE A 102 9.14 -6.33 0.24
CA ILE A 102 9.63 -5.10 -0.38
C ILE A 102 8.43 -4.41 -1.04
N ALA A 103 7.83 -3.47 -0.34
CA ALA A 103 6.64 -2.77 -0.81
C ALA A 103 6.74 -1.28 -0.47
N GLY A 104 6.36 -0.41 -1.41
CA GLY A 104 6.57 1.03 -1.26
C GLY A 104 5.40 1.87 -1.76
N SER A 105 5.53 3.18 -1.58
CA SER A 105 4.66 4.22 -2.11
C SER A 105 5.54 5.30 -2.74
N GLY A 106 5.04 6.03 -3.75
CA GLY A 106 5.75 7.15 -4.34
C GLY A 106 5.98 8.28 -3.33
N GLY A 107 5.04 8.50 -2.40
CA GLY A 107 5.15 9.44 -1.30
C GLY A 107 3.89 9.42 -0.41
N SER A 108 3.96 10.05 0.75
CA SER A 108 2.78 10.23 1.62
C SER A 108 2.71 11.67 2.08
N SER A 109 1.71 12.40 1.59
CA SER A 109 1.52 13.83 1.90
C SER A 109 0.35 14.08 2.85
N LYS A 110 -0.71 13.25 2.80
CA LYS A 110 -1.95 13.44 3.57
C LYS A 110 -1.72 13.48 5.08
N ALA A 111 -0.98 12.51 5.60
CA ALA A 111 -0.62 12.47 7.03
C ALA A 111 0.34 13.60 7.43
N GLN A 112 1.18 14.08 6.51
CA GLN A 112 2.12 15.17 6.76
C GLN A 112 1.40 16.51 6.85
N VAL A 113 0.51 16.81 5.89
CA VAL A 113 -0.35 17.99 5.90
C VAL A 113 -1.19 18.03 7.18
N PHE A 114 -1.90 16.93 7.48
CA PHE A 114 -2.65 16.79 8.74
C PHE A 114 -1.77 17.05 9.97
N GLY A 115 -0.58 16.45 10.03
CA GLY A 115 0.33 16.60 11.16
C GLY A 115 0.80 18.04 11.35
N ALA A 116 1.13 18.73 10.26
CA ALA A 116 1.55 20.13 10.29
C ALA A 116 0.42 21.06 10.76
N ASP A 117 -0.79 20.86 10.25
CA ASP A 117 -1.95 21.67 10.62
C ASP A 117 -2.40 21.40 12.05
N ALA A 118 -2.40 20.13 12.48
CA ALA A 118 -2.66 19.74 13.85
C ALA A 118 -1.64 20.38 14.82
N MET A 119 -0.36 20.42 14.46
CA MET A 119 0.69 21.07 15.25
C MET A 119 0.46 22.59 15.39
N ARG A 120 -0.02 23.23 14.31
CA ARG A 120 -0.32 24.68 14.30
C ARG A 120 -1.61 25.04 15.03
N SER A 121 -2.45 24.06 15.35
CA SER A 121 -3.67 24.29 16.12
C SER A 121 -3.35 24.76 17.56
N PRO A 122 -4.30 25.41 18.28
CA PRO A 122 -4.11 25.80 19.68
C PRO A 122 -3.76 24.65 20.64
N ARG A 123 -4.02 23.40 20.24
CA ARG A 123 -3.68 22.19 21.02
C ARG A 123 -2.21 21.77 20.86
N GLY A 124 -1.49 22.31 19.88
CA GLY A 124 -0.08 22.00 19.60
C GLY A 124 0.17 20.51 19.36
N LEU A 125 1.32 20.03 19.83
CA LEU A 125 1.78 18.63 19.67
C LEU A 125 0.71 17.58 20.05
N LYS A 126 -0.16 17.87 21.03
CA LYS A 126 -1.21 16.93 21.45
C LYS A 126 -2.24 16.62 20.35
N ALA A 127 -2.47 17.55 19.41
CA ALA A 127 -3.43 17.33 18.32
C ALA A 127 -2.88 16.41 17.22
N VAL A 128 -1.56 16.30 17.07
CA VAL A 128 -0.93 15.43 16.07
C VAL A 128 -1.23 13.96 16.38
N GLY A 129 -1.17 13.59 17.65
CA GLY A 129 -1.37 12.20 18.08
C GLY A 129 -0.19 11.29 17.74
N PRO A 130 -0.14 10.08 18.34
CA PRO A 130 1.06 9.23 18.31
C PRO A 130 1.26 8.45 17.01
N TYR A 131 0.27 8.41 16.12
CA TYR A 131 0.28 7.54 14.93
C TYR A 131 0.63 8.26 13.63
N VAL A 132 0.80 9.59 13.63
CA VAL A 132 1.08 10.34 12.40
C VAL A 132 2.41 9.93 11.79
N VAL A 133 3.44 9.68 12.61
CA VAL A 133 4.76 9.26 12.12
C VAL A 133 4.68 7.97 11.32
N THR A 134 3.91 6.98 11.79
CA THR A 134 3.80 5.70 11.08
C THR A 134 3.04 5.82 9.77
N LYS A 135 2.11 6.78 9.69
CA LYS A 135 1.34 7.08 8.49
C LYS A 135 2.12 7.91 7.47
N ALA A 136 3.04 8.74 7.92
CA ALA A 136 3.77 9.72 7.10
C ALA A 136 5.15 9.24 6.62
N MET A 137 5.73 8.21 7.26
CA MET A 137 7.05 7.71 6.89
C MET A 137 7.04 7.09 5.49
N GLY A 138 8.11 7.28 4.72
CA GLY A 138 8.25 6.68 3.38
C GLY A 138 8.24 5.14 3.37
N SER A 139 8.40 4.52 4.54
CA SER A 139 8.27 3.08 4.76
C SER A 139 6.91 2.62 5.28
N ALA A 140 5.89 3.49 5.26
CA ALA A 140 4.57 3.22 5.84
C ALA A 140 3.97 1.91 5.31
N VAL A 141 4.06 1.67 4.00
CA VAL A 141 3.55 0.45 3.36
C VAL A 141 4.27 -0.78 3.91
N SER A 142 5.60 -0.89 3.78
CA SER A 142 6.31 -2.09 4.24
C SER A 142 6.17 -2.31 5.75
N ALA A 143 6.22 -1.26 6.56
CA ALA A 143 6.07 -1.37 8.01
C ALA A 143 4.66 -1.84 8.42
N CYS A 144 3.62 -1.26 7.83
CA CYS A 144 2.23 -1.61 8.16
C CYS A 144 1.81 -2.99 7.67
N LEU A 145 2.53 -3.56 6.70
CA LEU A 145 2.33 -4.94 6.27
C LEU A 145 3.17 -5.91 7.12
N ALA A 146 4.47 -5.66 7.26
CA ALA A 146 5.38 -6.61 7.91
C ALA A 146 5.00 -6.93 9.35
N THR A 147 4.53 -5.94 10.11
CA THR A 147 4.15 -6.13 11.53
C THR A 147 2.95 -7.08 11.69
N PRO A 148 1.77 -6.82 11.11
CA PRO A 148 0.62 -7.72 11.28
C PRO A 148 0.82 -9.08 10.57
N PHE A 149 1.56 -9.14 9.47
CA PHE A 149 1.87 -10.40 8.76
C PHE A 149 3.12 -11.12 9.31
N LYS A 150 3.75 -10.63 10.39
CA LYS A 150 4.92 -11.23 11.05
C LYS A 150 6.06 -11.58 10.08
N ILE A 151 6.39 -10.67 9.18
CA ILE A 151 7.48 -10.86 8.19
C ILE A 151 8.84 -10.64 8.86
N HIS A 152 9.70 -11.66 8.84
CA HIS A 152 11.00 -11.64 9.54
C HIS A 152 12.22 -11.69 8.61
N GLY A 153 12.02 -11.83 7.30
CA GLY A 153 13.09 -11.66 6.32
C GLY A 153 13.41 -10.19 6.04
N VAL A 154 13.81 -9.89 4.81
CA VAL A 154 14.04 -8.49 4.41
C VAL A 154 12.74 -7.68 4.54
N ASN A 155 12.82 -6.46 5.05
CA ASN A 155 11.68 -5.56 5.21
C ASN A 155 12.12 -4.11 5.02
N TYR A 156 11.78 -3.54 3.86
CA TYR A 156 12.01 -2.13 3.55
C TYR A 156 11.10 -1.68 2.40
N SER A 157 11.08 -0.38 2.16
CA SER A 157 10.38 0.24 1.03
C SER A 157 11.40 0.83 0.06
N ILE A 158 11.11 0.73 -1.24
CA ILE A 158 11.77 1.51 -2.29
C ILE A 158 10.78 2.58 -2.72
N SER A 159 11.26 3.81 -2.95
CA SER A 159 10.47 4.87 -3.59
C SER A 159 11.25 5.45 -4.76
N SER A 160 10.55 5.58 -5.89
CA SER A 160 11.10 6.07 -7.17
C SER A 160 9.98 6.62 -8.05
N ALA A 161 9.09 7.42 -7.45
CA ALA A 161 7.91 7.99 -8.11
C ALA A 161 7.06 6.88 -8.78
N CYS A 162 6.68 7.06 -10.05
CA CYS A 162 5.85 6.11 -10.79
C CYS A 162 6.49 4.72 -10.95
N ALA A 163 7.82 4.61 -10.80
CA ALA A 163 8.54 3.34 -10.92
C ALA A 163 8.61 2.54 -9.60
N THR A 164 8.06 3.07 -8.50
CA THR A 164 8.17 2.50 -7.14
C THR A 164 7.88 1.00 -7.08
N SER A 165 6.67 0.58 -7.43
CA SER A 165 6.28 -0.83 -7.30
C SER A 165 7.04 -1.73 -8.29
N ALA A 166 7.40 -1.21 -9.45
CA ALA A 166 8.23 -1.93 -10.43
C ALA A 166 9.64 -2.19 -9.86
N HIS A 167 10.28 -1.21 -9.23
CA HIS A 167 11.57 -1.40 -8.57
C HIS A 167 11.46 -2.30 -7.33
N CYS A 168 10.38 -2.21 -6.56
CA CYS A 168 10.11 -3.17 -5.48
C CYS A 168 10.10 -4.61 -5.98
N ILE A 169 9.35 -4.88 -7.06
CA ILE A 169 9.26 -6.22 -7.68
C ILE A 169 10.61 -6.66 -8.25
N GLY A 170 11.31 -5.77 -8.97
CA GLY A 170 12.64 -6.07 -9.51
C GLY A 170 13.64 -6.43 -8.42
N ASN A 171 13.70 -5.64 -7.34
CA ASN A 171 14.60 -5.93 -6.23
C ASN A 171 14.20 -7.19 -5.44
N ALA A 172 12.90 -7.50 -5.33
CA ALA A 172 12.44 -8.77 -4.77
C ALA A 172 12.90 -9.98 -5.59
N VAL A 173 12.86 -9.88 -6.93
CA VAL A 173 13.42 -10.91 -7.82
C VAL A 173 14.91 -11.09 -7.56
N GLU A 174 15.67 -9.99 -7.40
CA GLU A 174 17.11 -10.06 -7.07
C GLU A 174 17.35 -10.78 -5.73
N GLN A 175 16.54 -10.53 -4.70
CA GLN A 175 16.68 -11.23 -3.41
C GLN A 175 16.55 -12.76 -3.56
N ILE A 176 15.62 -13.21 -4.41
CA ILE A 176 15.44 -14.64 -4.71
C ILE A 176 16.58 -15.16 -5.58
N GLN A 177 16.95 -14.45 -6.64
CA GLN A 177 18.02 -14.82 -7.57
C GLN A 177 19.38 -15.00 -6.88
N LEU A 178 19.67 -14.14 -5.90
CA LEU A 178 20.86 -14.15 -5.06
C LEU A 178 20.77 -15.15 -3.89
N GLY A 179 19.64 -15.84 -3.73
CA GLY A 179 19.41 -16.81 -2.65
C GLY A 179 19.30 -16.18 -1.26
N LYS A 180 19.08 -14.87 -1.16
CA LYS A 180 18.92 -14.15 0.12
C LYS A 180 17.56 -14.38 0.76
N GLN A 181 16.53 -14.60 -0.06
CA GLN A 181 15.16 -14.94 0.35
C GLN A 181 14.63 -16.07 -0.54
N ASP A 182 13.62 -16.80 -0.08
CA ASP A 182 12.93 -17.83 -0.85
C ASP A 182 11.52 -17.40 -1.27
N ILE A 183 10.86 -16.56 -0.47
CA ILE A 183 9.58 -15.91 -0.79
C ILE A 183 9.75 -14.41 -0.52
N VAL A 184 9.23 -13.56 -1.39
CA VAL A 184 9.19 -12.12 -1.16
C VAL A 184 7.83 -11.58 -1.58
N PHE A 185 7.11 -10.96 -0.65
CA PHE A 185 5.96 -10.14 -0.97
C PHE A 185 6.46 -8.83 -1.58
N ALA A 186 5.97 -8.47 -2.76
CA ALA A 186 6.46 -7.28 -3.45
C ALA A 186 5.35 -6.51 -4.15
N GLY A 187 5.45 -5.17 -4.14
CA GLY A 187 4.46 -4.31 -4.76
C GLY A 187 4.47 -2.90 -4.20
N GLY A 188 3.28 -2.32 -4.03
CA GLY A 188 3.13 -1.00 -3.45
C GLY A 188 1.66 -0.59 -3.30
N GLY A 189 1.46 0.61 -2.78
CA GLY A 189 0.17 1.27 -2.68
C GLY A 189 0.36 2.77 -2.79
N GLU A 190 -0.71 3.50 -3.07
CA GLU A 190 -0.66 4.96 -3.09
C GLU A 190 -1.92 5.56 -2.47
N GLU A 191 -1.75 6.72 -1.82
CA GLU A 191 -2.87 7.52 -1.36
C GLU A 191 -3.48 8.31 -2.52
N LEU A 192 -4.75 8.67 -2.37
CA LEU A 192 -5.44 9.57 -3.30
C LEU A 192 -6.04 10.73 -2.49
N GLY A 193 -5.70 11.94 -2.89
CA GLY A 193 -6.16 13.18 -2.26
C GLY A 193 -5.47 14.39 -2.89
N TRP A 194 -6.03 15.58 -2.69
CA TRP A 194 -5.43 16.82 -3.20
C TRP A 194 -4.06 17.10 -2.56
N GLU A 195 -3.82 16.60 -1.35
CA GLU A 195 -2.56 16.74 -0.61
C GLU A 195 -1.38 16.12 -1.37
N MET A 196 -1.65 15.16 -2.26
CA MET A 196 -0.64 14.50 -3.09
C MET A 196 -0.11 15.40 -4.22
N ALA A 197 -0.71 16.57 -4.44
CA ALA A 197 -0.24 17.58 -5.39
C ALA A 197 0.76 18.58 -4.78
N CYS A 198 0.99 18.52 -3.47
CA CYS A 198 1.90 19.39 -2.71
C CYS A 198 3.22 18.68 -2.41
#